data_AF-A0A6I7PT64-F1
#
_entry.id   AF-A0A6I7PT64-F1
#
_cell.length_a   1.000
_cell.length_b   1.000
_cell.length_c   1.000
_cell.angle_alpha   90.00
_cell.angle_beta   90.00
_cell.angle_gamma   90.00
#
_symmetry.space_group_name_H-M   'P 1'
#
loop_
_entity.id
_entity.type
_entity.pdbx_description
1 polymer ?
#
loop_
_entity_poly.entity_id
_entity_poly.type
_entity_poly.pdbx_seq_one_letter_code
_entity_poly.pdbx_strand_id
1 'polypeptide(L)' 'MTIETARQFFLWTTLFNAGMVLVWFALIAFARDWVRGLHGKWFRVSEDRFDAIHYAGIALYKVGIFLFCLTPLLALLIIG' A
#
# COMPACT_ATOMS: atom_id res chain seq x y z
N MET A 1 -20.47 -4.83 -17.42
CA MET A 1 -19.40 -5.55 -16.69
C MET A 1 -20.03 -6.78 -16.06
N THR A 2 -19.45 -7.97 -16.23
CA THR A 2 -19.93 -9.18 -15.54
C THR A 2 -19.32 -9.27 -14.14
N ILE A 3 -19.89 -10.11 -13.27
CA ILE A 3 -19.32 -10.39 -11.94
C ILE A 3 -17.88 -10.93 -12.08
N GLU A 4 -17.62 -11.78 -13.07
CA GLU A 4 -16.27 -12.30 -13.32
C GLU A 4 -15.27 -11.19 -13.70
N THR A 5 -15.64 -10.27 -14.59
CA THR A 5 -14.77 -9.13 -14.92
C THR A 5 -14.49 -8.26 -13.69
N ALA A 6 -15.49 -8.03 -12.85
CA ALA A 6 -15.32 -7.27 -11.61
C ALA A 6 -14.40 -8.00 -10.61
N ARG A 7 -14.54 -9.32 -10.45
CA ARG A 7 -13.67 -10.15 -9.61
C ARG A 7 -12.21 -10.06 -10.06
N GLN A 8 -11.94 -10.22 -11.35
CA GLN A 8 -10.59 -10.09 -11.90
C GLN A 8 -10.02 -8.69 -11.65
N PHE A 9 -10.82 -7.63 -11.85
CA PHE A 9 -10.39 -6.26 -11.58
C PHE A 9 -9.97 -6.07 -10.12
N PHE A 10 -10.81 -6.47 -9.14
CA PHE A 10 -10.48 -6.30 -7.73
C PHE A 10 -9.34 -7.23 -7.28
N LEU A 11 -9.18 -8.41 -7.88
CA LEU A 11 -8.06 -9.31 -7.64
C LEU A 11 -6.73 -8.66 -8.03
N TRP A 12 -6.60 -8.21 -9.29
CA TRP A 12 -5.38 -7.56 -9.76
C TRP A 12 -5.10 -6.26 -9.01
N THR A 13 -6.15 -5.46 -8.74
CA THR A 13 -6.01 -4.26 -7.91
C THR A 13 -5.45 -4.60 -6.53
N THR A 14 -5.99 -5.61 -5.85
CA THR A 14 -5.50 -6.04 -4.53
C THR A 14 -4.04 -6.49 -4.60
N LEU A 15 -3.69 -7.29 -5.60
CA LEU A 15 -2.33 -7.82 -5.77
C LEU A 15 -1.30 -6.70 -6.00
N PHE A 16 -1.57 -5.78 -6.93
CA PHE A 16 -0.66 -4.67 -7.21
C PHE A 16 -0.50 -3.74 -6.00
N ASN A 17 -1.60 -3.43 -5.31
CA ASN A 17 -1.52 -2.58 -4.12
C ASN A 17 -0.77 -3.27 -2.96
N ALA A 18 -0.96 -4.57 -2.76
CA ALA A 18 -0.20 -5.34 -1.79
C ALA A 18 1.30 -5.37 -2.16
N GLY A 19 1.62 -5.54 -3.44
CA GLY A 19 2.99 -5.46 -3.95
C GLY A 19 3.65 -4.11 -3.67
N MET A 20 2.93 -3.00 -3.87
CA MET A 20 3.43 -1.66 -3.54
C MET A 20 3.73 -1.50 -2.05
N VAL A 21 2.88 -2.03 -1.16
CA VAL A 21 3.15 -2.02 0.29
C VAL A 21 4.42 -2.82 0.62
N LEU A 22 4.62 -3.98 -0.01
CA LEU A 22 5.82 -4.80 0.21
C LEU A 22 7.08 -4.09 -0.27
N VAL A 23 7.04 -3.46 -1.46
CA VAL A 23 8.18 -2.68 -1.98
C VAL A 23 8.47 -1.48 -1.08
N TRP A 24 7.44 -0.73 -0.69
CA TRP A 24 7.59 0.40 0.24
C TRP A 24 8.22 -0.09 1.55
N PHE A 25 7.69 -1.15 2.17
CA PHE A 25 8.25 -1.73 3.38
C PHE A 25 9.72 -2.14 3.19
N ALA A 26 10.06 -2.82 2.09
CA ALA A 26 11.43 -3.24 1.80
C ALA A 26 12.37 -2.04 1.65
N LEU A 27 11.95 -0.98 0.96
CA LEU A 27 12.73 0.25 0.83
C LEU A 27 13.03 0.90 2.19
N ILE A 28 12.05 0.92 3.10
CA ILE A 28 12.25 1.48 4.45
C ILE A 28 13.05 0.54 5.35
N ALA A 29 12.86 -0.78 5.23
CA ALA A 29 13.58 -1.76 6.04
C ALA A 29 15.06 -1.89 5.66
N PHE A 30 15.37 -1.87 4.36
CA PHE A 30 16.73 -2.14 3.84
C PHE A 30 17.45 -0.91 3.30
N ALA A 31 16.73 0.13 2.87
CA ALA A 31 17.30 1.30 2.21
C ALA A 31 16.90 2.62 2.90
N ARG A 32 16.63 2.58 4.22
CA ARG A 32 16.14 3.72 5.01
C ARG A 32 16.93 5.00 4.77
N ASP A 33 18.26 4.95 4.89
CA ASP A 33 19.12 6.12 4.77
C ASP A 33 19.14 6.70 3.35
N TRP A 34 19.02 5.84 2.34
CA TRP A 34 18.88 6.27 0.95
C TRP A 34 17.55 6.99 0.72
N VAL A 35 16.43 6.42 1.21
CA VAL A 35 15.11 7.05 1.12
C VAL A 35 15.10 8.38 1.87
N ARG A 36 15.66 8.43 3.08
CA ARG A 36 15.78 9.66 3.86
C ARG A 36 16.65 10.70 3.15
N GLY A 37 17.77 10.30 2.56
CA GLY A 37 18.64 11.19 1.79
C GLY A 37 17.94 11.74 0.53
N LEU A 38 17.11 10.93 -0.11
CA LEU A 38 16.28 11.34 -1.24
C LEU A 38 15.23 12.36 -0.79
N HIS A 39 14.37 12.01 0.17
CA HIS A 39 13.30 12.91 0.65
C HIS A 39 13.85 14.16 1.36
N GLY A 40 15.01 14.04 2.01
CA GLY A 40 15.70 15.14 2.69
C GLY A 40 16.10 16.30 1.76
N LYS A 41 16.20 16.06 0.45
CA LYS A 41 16.45 17.10 -0.56
C LYS A 41 15.28 18.07 -0.71
N TRP A 42 14.05 17.63 -0.43
CA TRP A 42 12.83 18.42 -0.58
C TRP A 42 12.18 18.76 0.77
N PHE A 43 12.40 17.95 1.80
CA PHE A 43 11.73 18.09 3.09
C PHE A 43 12.70 17.97 4.26
N ARG A 44 12.59 18.88 5.24
CA ARG A 44 13.29 18.76 6.53
C ARG A 44 12.44 17.91 7.47
N VAL A 45 12.72 16.62 7.53
CA VAL A 45 12.04 15.64 8.40
C VAL A 45 13.04 15.12 9.42
N SER A 46 12.72 15.18 10.73
CA SER A 46 13.56 14.54 11.77
C SER A 46 13.53 13.03 11.63
N GLU A 47 14.51 12.32 12.18
CA GLU A 47 14.58 10.86 12.07
C GLU A 47 13.35 10.18 12.70
N ASP A 48 12.96 10.65 13.88
CA ASP A 48 11.79 10.24 14.64
C ASP A 48 10.47 10.47 13.87
N ARG A 49 10.35 11.58 13.13
CA ARG A 49 9.18 11.82 12.27
C ARG A 49 9.20 10.99 10.99
N PHE A 50 10.39 10.70 10.45
CA PHE A 50 10.53 9.93 9.23
C PHE A 50 9.90 8.54 9.41
N ASP A 51 10.27 7.83 10.48
CA ASP A 51 9.74 6.48 10.73
C ASP A 51 8.23 6.50 11.00
N ALA A 52 7.75 7.49 11.78
CA ALA A 52 6.34 7.65 12.06
C ALA A 52 5.49 7.89 10.80
N ILE A 53 5.97 8.74 9.88
CA ILE A 53 5.26 9.04 8.62
C ILE A 53 5.18 7.81 7.73
N HIS A 54 6.27 7.05 7.57
CA HIS A 54 6.26 5.86 6.71
C HIS A 54 5.42 4.74 7.33
N TYR A 55 5.50 4.53 8.65
CA TYR A 55 4.64 3.56 9.34
C TYR A 55 3.16 3.93 9.20
N ALA A 56 2.80 5.19 9.46
CA ALA A 56 1.43 5.66 9.32
C ALA A 56 0.94 5.59 7.86
N GLY A 57 1.78 5.95 6.90
CA GLY A 57 1.50 5.85 5.47
C GLY A 57 1.23 4.40 5.03
N ILE A 58 2.09 3.47 5.43
CA ILE A 58 1.89 2.03 5.18
C ILE A 58 0.59 1.53 5.82
N ALA A 59 0.31 1.91 7.07
CA ALA A 59 -0.90 1.51 7.77
C ALA A 59 -2.16 2.03 7.07
N LEU A 60 -2.21 3.32 6.75
CA LEU A 60 -3.33 3.93 6.04
C LEU A 60 -3.55 3.29 4.66
N TYR A 61 -2.46 3.05 3.92
CA TYR A 61 -2.54 2.42 2.61
C TYR A 61 -3.08 1.00 2.69
N LYS A 62 -2.59 0.18 3.65
CA LYS A 62 -3.11 -1.17 3.90
C LYS A 62 -4.61 -1.17 4.24
N VAL A 63 -5.07 -0.23 5.07
CA VAL A 63 -6.50 -0.07 5.36
C VAL A 63 -7.28 0.28 4.09
N GLY A 64 -6.75 1.16 3.24
CA GLY A 64 -7.34 1.46 1.94
C GLY A 64 -7.47 0.23 1.04
N ILE A 65 -6.46 -0.63 0.98
CA ILE A 65 -6.52 -1.90 0.25
C ILE A 65 -7.66 -2.78 0.79
N PHE A 66 -7.77 -2.89 2.11
CA PHE A 66 -8.82 -3.72 2.72
C PHE A 66 -10.22 -3.20 2.41
N LEU A 67 -10.44 -1.89 2.55
CA LEU A 67 -11.76 -1.29 2.35
C LEU A 67 -12.18 -1.24 0.88
N PHE A 68 -11.26 -0.85 0.00
CA PHE A 68 -11.61 -0.52 -1.39
C PHE A 68 -11.26 -1.60 -2.42
N CYS A 69 -10.44 -2.60 -2.04
CA CYS A 69 -10.01 -3.65 -2.97
C CYS A 69 -10.42 -5.04 -2.49
N LEU A 70 -9.96 -5.42 -1.30
CA LEU A 70 -10.17 -6.77 -0.77
C LEU A 70 -11.61 -7.01 -0.35
N THR A 71 -12.24 -6.09 0.39
CA THR A 71 -13.63 -6.25 0.83
C THR A 71 -14.61 -6.38 -0.35
N PRO A 72 -14.53 -5.54 -1.40
CA PRO A 72 -15.34 -5.74 -2.61
C PRO A 72 -15.04 -7.05 -3.34
N LEU A 73 -13.78 -7.49 -3.41
CA LEU A 73 -13.42 -8.78 -3.98
C LEU A 73 -14.11 -9.93 -3.23
N LEU A 74 -14.04 -9.93 -1.89
CA LEU A 74 -14.67 -10.94 -1.05
C LEU A 74 -16.19 -10.94 -1.22
N ALA A 75 -16.82 -9.77 -1.29
CA ALA A 75 -18.26 -9.66 -1.55
C ALA A 75 -18.62 -10.32 -2.89
N LEU A 76 -17.87 -10.04 -3.96
CA LEU A 76 -18.09 -10.65 -5.28
C LEU A 76 -17.82 -12.16 -5.32
N LEU A 77 -16.90 -12.67 -4.50
CA LEU A 77 -16.64 -14.10 -4.35
C LEU A 77 -17.77 -14.83 -3.61
N ILE A 78 -18.52 -14.12 -2.75
CA ILE A 78 -19.64 -14.69 -1.98
C ILE A 78 -20.93 -14.72 -2.83
N ILE A 79 -21.21 -13.65 -3.57
CA ILE A 79 -22.46 -13.51 -4.33
C ILE A 79 -22.38 -14.05 -5.76
N GLY A 80 -21.17 -14.33 -6.25
CA GLY A 80 -20.85 -14.59 -7.65
C GLY A 80 -20.46 -16.03 -7.95
#